data_AF-A0A484ZTT1-F1
#
_entry.id   AF-A0A484ZTT1-F1
#
_cell.length_a   1.000
_cell.length_b   1.000
_cell.length_c   1.000
_cell.angle_alpha   90.00
_cell.angle_beta   90.00
_cell.angle_gamma   90.00
#
_symmetry.space_group_name_H-M   'P 1'
#
loop_
_entity.id
_entity.type
_entity.pdbx_description
1 polymer ?
#
loop_
_entity_poly.entity_id
_entity_poly.type
_entity_poly.pdbx_seq_one_letter_code
_entity_poly.pdbx_strand_id
1 'polypeptide(L)' 'MGTPINSGIPTGNISVNGNSGSADISFSVEGSKSSGVVYVVAHKEMGEWIMESNKFKSDQTGEAIDLLTEPAQQ' A
#
# COMPACT_ATOMS: atom_id res chain seq x y z
N MET A 1 9.68 5.83 8.83
CA MET A 1 10.43 6.05 7.57
C MET A 1 11.18 7.38 7.66
N GLY A 2 12.45 7.45 7.28
CA GLY A 2 13.18 8.71 7.22
C GLY A 2 13.08 9.34 5.83
N THR A 3 13.16 10.67 5.73
CA THR A 3 13.22 11.37 4.44
C THR A 3 14.63 11.30 3.84
N PRO A 4 14.79 11.22 2.50
CA PRO A 4 13.74 11.09 1.48
C PRO A 4 13.11 9.69 1.44
N ILE A 5 11.89 9.58 0.93
CA ILE A 5 11.18 8.32 0.68
C ILE A 5 11.09 8.12 -0.84
N ASN A 6 11.68 7.04 -1.34
CA ASN A 6 11.60 6.63 -2.74
C ASN A 6 10.64 5.45 -2.86
N SER A 7 9.78 5.45 -3.88
CA SER A 7 8.87 4.34 -4.18
C SER A 7 9.26 3.67 -5.50
N GLY A 8 9.25 2.34 -5.52
CA GLY A 8 9.42 1.55 -6.72
C GLY A 8 8.18 1.55 -7.63
N ILE A 9 8.31 0.89 -8.78
CA ILE A 9 7.20 0.71 -9.72
C ILE A 9 6.20 -0.31 -9.13
N PRO A 10 4.90 0.02 -9.06
CA PRO A 10 3.88 -0.94 -8.64
C PRO A 10 3.80 -2.16 -9.56
N THR A 11 3.67 -3.32 -8.95
CA THR A 11 3.49 -4.61 -9.61
C THR A 11 2.26 -5.31 -9.04
N GLY A 12 1.60 -6.13 -9.85
CA GLY A 12 0.39 -6.84 -9.45
C GLY A 12 -0.69 -6.75 -10.52
N ASN A 13 -1.95 -6.82 -10.08
CA ASN A 13 -3.11 -6.84 -10.96
C ASN A 13 -4.02 -5.65 -10.67
N ILE A 14 -4.40 -4.94 -11.73
CA ILE A 14 -5.47 -3.96 -11.70
C ILE A 14 -6.43 -4.31 -12.83
N SER A 15 -7.68 -4.55 -12.49
CA SER A 15 -8.75 -4.83 -13.45
C SER A 15 -9.85 -3.80 -13.29
N VAL A 16 -10.30 -3.21 -14.40
CA VAL A 16 -11.32 -2.15 -14.41
C VAL A 16 -12.35 -2.45 -15.48
N ASN A 17 -13.61 -2.49 -15.08
CA ASN A 17 -14.77 -2.68 -15.95
C ASN A 17 -15.80 -1.59 -15.67
N GLY A 18 -15.67 -0.46 -16.36
CA GLY A 18 -16.54 0.70 -16.16
C GLY A 18 -16.45 1.26 -14.73
N ASN A 19 -17.56 1.19 -14.01
CA ASN A 19 -17.70 1.69 -12.64
C ASN A 19 -17.28 0.67 -11.56
N SER A 20 -16.88 -0.55 -11.96
CA SER A 20 -16.36 -1.57 -11.06
C SER A 20 -14.92 -1.95 -11.38
N GLY A 21 -14.24 -2.57 -10.42
CA GLY A 21 -12.84 -2.96 -10.57
C GLY A 21 -12.24 -3.52 -9.28
N SER A 22 -11.03 -4.04 -9.40
CA SER A 22 -10.24 -4.57 -8.30
C SER A 22 -8.76 -4.28 -8.53
N ALA A 23 -8.04 -4.02 -7.45
CA ALA A 23 -6.61 -3.81 -7.43
C ALA A 23 -6.00 -4.66 -6.31
N ASP A 24 -4.99 -5.44 -6.67
CA ASP A 24 -4.08 -6.12 -5.76
C ASP A 24 -2.67 -5.84 -6.28
N ILE A 25 -2.02 -4.87 -5.63
CA ILE A 25 -0.72 -4.35 -6.05
C ILE A 25 0.25 -4.25 -4.88
N SER A 26 1.53 -4.27 -5.22
CA SER A 26 2.62 -4.03 -4.29
C SER A 26 3.73 -3.20 -4.92
N PHE A 27 4.42 -2.41 -4.10
CA PHE A 27 5.57 -1.61 -4.51
C PHE A 27 6.58 -1.49 -3.37
N SER A 28 7.86 -1.41 -3.70
CA SER A 28 8.91 -1.15 -2.72
C SER A 28 8.87 0.31 -2.27
N VAL A 29 9.21 0.54 -1.00
CA VAL A 29 9.37 1.87 -0.42
C VAL A 29 10.67 1.89 0.37
N GLU A 30 11.54 2.83 0.02
CA GLU A 30 12.86 3.01 0.62
C GLU A 30 12.94 4.40 1.26
N GLY A 31 13.05 4.45 2.58
CA GLY A 31 13.36 5.66 3.34
C GLY A 31 14.75 5.60 3.95
N SER A 32 15.31 6.75 4.33
CA SER A 32 16.67 6.85 4.90
C SER A 32 16.89 6.05 6.20
N LYS A 33 15.81 5.61 6.86
CA LYS A 33 15.84 4.80 8.10
C LYS A 33 15.36 3.36 7.92
N SER A 34 14.60 3.07 6.87
CA SER A 34 13.86 1.79 6.73
C SER A 34 13.42 1.57 5.29
N SER A 35 13.55 0.34 4.80
CA SER A 35 12.94 -0.14 3.55
C SER A 35 11.83 -1.15 3.82
N GLY A 36 11.00 -1.39 2.81
CA GLY A 36 9.97 -2.41 2.86
C GLY A 36 9.12 -2.44 1.60
N VAL A 37 8.04 -3.21 1.67
CA VAL A 37 7.05 -3.35 0.59
C VAL A 37 5.69 -2.91 1.11
N VAL A 38 5.01 -2.07 0.34
CA VAL A 38 3.61 -1.73 0.57
C VAL A 38 2.73 -2.66 -0.25
N TYR A 39 1.70 -3.21 0.38
CA TYR A 39 0.66 -4.03 -0.23
C TYR A 39 -0.66 -3.29 -0.16
N VAL A 40 -1.32 -3.13 -1.31
CA VAL A 40 -2.59 -2.44 -1.45
C VAL A 40 -3.62 -3.37 -2.06
N VAL A 41 -4.76 -3.52 -1.38
CA VAL A 41 -5.96 -4.15 -1.91
C VAL A 41 -7.07 -3.10 -1.93
N ALA A 42 -7.73 -2.94 -3.07
CA ALA A 42 -8.83 -2.02 -3.23
C ALA A 42 -9.85 -2.58 -4.24
N HIS A 43 -11.11 -2.19 -4.08
CA HIS A 43 -12.13 -2.40 -5.11
C HIS A 43 -12.68 -1.06 -5.58
N LYS A 44 -13.17 -1.03 -6.81
CA LYS A 44 -13.87 0.12 -7.37
C LYS A 44 -15.36 -0.16 -7.35
N GLU A 45 -16.14 0.76 -6.80
CA GLU A 45 -17.60 0.70 -6.81
C GLU A 45 -18.16 2.09 -7.13
N MET A 46 -19.24 2.14 -7.94
CA MET A 46 -19.88 3.38 -8.36
C MET A 46 -18.94 4.41 -9.03
N GLY A 47 -17.76 4.00 -9.50
CA GLY A 47 -16.75 4.91 -10.07
C GLY A 47 -15.61 5.27 -9.13
N GLU A 48 -15.72 4.96 -7.85
CA GLU A 48 -14.77 5.34 -6.78
C GLU A 48 -13.95 4.14 -6.29
N TRP A 49 -12.68 4.37 -5.97
CA TRP A 49 -11.82 3.34 -5.36
C TRP A 49 -11.93 3.35 -3.84
N ILE A 50 -12.19 2.20 -3.27
CA ILE A 50 -12.30 1.97 -1.83
C ILE A 50 -11.14 1.06 -1.43
N MET A 51 -10.28 1.55 -0.54
CA MET A 51 -9.17 0.76 -0.01
C MET A 51 -9.69 -0.26 1.01
N GLU A 52 -9.38 -1.52 0.80
CA GLU A 52 -9.68 -2.62 1.73
C GLU A 52 -8.50 -2.90 2.67
N SER A 53 -7.27 -2.80 2.14
CA SER A 53 -6.04 -3.03 2.89
C SER A 53 -4.93 -2.16 2.33
N ASN A 54 -4.16 -1.53 3.22
CA ASN A 54 -2.91 -0.86 2.86
C ASN A 54 -1.90 -1.16 3.97
N LYS A 55 -0.90 -2.00 3.68
CA LYS A 55 0.03 -2.49 4.70
C LYS A 55 1.46 -2.30 4.27
N PHE A 56 2.28 -1.73 5.14
CA PHE A 56 3.72 -1.67 4.98
C PHE A 56 4.37 -2.84 5.70
N LYS A 57 5.10 -3.69 4.99
CA LYS A 57 5.94 -4.72 5.57
C LYS A 57 7.39 -4.26 5.62
N SER A 58 7.98 -4.17 6.80
CA SER A 58 9.38 -3.79 6.96
C SER A 58 10.32 -4.94 6.58
N ASP A 59 11.36 -4.65 5.80
CA ASP A 59 12.41 -5.63 5.52
C ASP A 59 13.30 -5.90 6.74
N GLN A 60 13.38 -4.95 7.67
CA GLN A 60 14.24 -5.04 8.86
C GLN A 60 13.64 -5.93 9.94
N THR A 61 12.36 -5.75 10.23
CA THR A 61 11.67 -6.47 11.32
C THR A 61 10.78 -7.59 10.81
N GLY A 62 10.40 -7.58 9.52
CA GLY A 62 9.41 -8.48 8.95
C GLY A 62 7.96 -8.16 9.37
N GLU A 63 7.77 -7.18 10.26
CA GLU A 63 6.46 -6.78 10.76
C GLU A 63 5.66 -6.02 9.70
N ALA A 64 4.35 -6.23 9.70
CA ALA A 64 3.41 -5.51 8.85
C ALA A 64 2.64 -4.48 9.68
N ILE A 65 2.71 -3.22 9.25
CA ILE A 65 1.98 -2.10 9.83
C ILE A 65 0.80 -1.80 8.92
N ASP A 66 -0.40 -1.75 9.50
CA ASP A 66 -1.59 -1.30 8.79
C ASP A 66 -1.60 0.23 8.69
N LEU A 67 -1.64 0.73 7.46
CA LEU A 67 -1.59 2.14 7.11
C LEU A 67 -2.98 2.77 6.96
N LEU A 68 -4.05 1.97 7.02
CA LEU A 68 -5.43 2.47 7.00
C LEU A 68 -5.91 2.87 8.39
N THR A 69 -5.35 2.25 9.44
CA THR A 69 -5.53 2.72 10.82
C THR A 69 -4.68 3.95 11.06
N GLU A 70 -5.29 5.03 11.56
CA GLU A 70 -4.54 6.11 12.20
C GLU A 70 -3.63 5.47 13.26
N PRO A 71 -2.33 5.80 13.31
CA PRO A 71 -1.52 5.40 14.44
C PRO A 71 -2.24 5.94 15.67
N ALA A 72 -2.69 5.05 16.56
CA ALA A 72 -3.25 5.45 17.83
C ALA A 72 -2.27 6.44 18.44
N GLN A 73 -2.66 7.71 18.50
CA GLN A 73 -1.85 8.79 19.03
C GLN A 73 -1.75 8.53 20.54
N GLN A 74 -0.76 7.73 20.93
CA GLN A 74 -0.41 7.46 22.33
C GLN A 74 0.58 8.51 22.82
#